data_AF-A0A5K1BYD1-F1
#
_entry.id   AF-A0A5K1BYD1-F1
#
_cell.length_a   1.000
_cell.length_b   1.000
_cell.length_c   1.000
_cell.angle_alpha   90.00
_cell.angle_beta   90.00
_cell.angle_gamma   90.00
#
_symmetry.space_group_name_H-M   'P 1'
#
loop_
_entity.id
_entity.type
_entity.pdbx_description
1 polymer ?
#
loop_
_entity_poly.entity_id
_entity_poly.type
_entity_poly.pdbx_seq_one_letter_code
_entity_poly.pdbx_strand_id
1 'polypeptide(L)'
;LDGERRSDVDISEDERRITKIGALKKKAINASNKLTHSLKKRGKRKVGCGVSSVSIEDVRDAEEEEAVSSFRQALIDADLLPARHDDYHTLL
;
A
#
# COMPACT_ATOMS: atom_id res chain seq x y z
N LEU A 1 47.03 33.17 -51.04
CA LEU A 1 45.61 32.86 -51.25
C LEU A 1 45.31 31.57 -50.51
N ASP A 2 44.64 31.75 -49.39
CA ASP A 2 43.66 30.90 -48.70
C ASP A 2 44.08 29.50 -48.24
N GLY A 3 44.66 29.46 -47.04
CA GLY A 3 44.58 28.31 -46.15
C GLY A 3 43.39 28.44 -45.22
N GLU A 4 42.17 28.19 -45.71
CA GLU A 4 41.00 27.96 -44.85
C GLU A 4 40.64 26.49 -44.85
N ARG A 5 41.48 25.71 -44.16
CA ARG A 5 41.09 24.38 -43.70
C ARG A 5 40.31 24.58 -42.40
N ARG A 6 38.99 24.81 -42.51
CA ARG A 6 38.08 24.76 -41.36
C ARG A 6 38.17 23.36 -40.75
N SER A 7 38.95 23.20 -39.70
CA SER A 7 38.88 22.04 -38.83
C SER A 7 37.66 22.21 -37.92
N ASP A 8 36.50 21.85 -38.46
CA ASP A 8 35.45 21.28 -37.63
C ASP A 8 35.98 19.93 -37.13
N VAL A 9 35.66 19.51 -35.90
CA VAL A 9 36.23 18.34 -35.17
C VAL A 9 37.47 18.67 -34.31
N ASP A 10 37.29 19.45 -33.23
CA ASP A 10 37.81 19.03 -31.91
C ASP A 10 37.07 19.73 -30.75
N ILE A 11 35.73 19.63 -30.72
CA ILE A 11 35.05 19.83 -29.44
C ILE A 11 35.34 18.56 -28.64
N SER A 12 36.31 18.65 -27.74
CA SER A 12 36.74 17.57 -26.85
C SER A 12 35.52 16.93 -26.16
N GLU A 13 35.52 15.60 -26.08
CA GLU A 13 34.48 14.87 -25.35
C GLU A 13 34.33 15.33 -23.89
N ASP A 14 35.41 15.87 -23.31
CA ASP A 14 35.43 16.35 -21.94
C ASP A 14 34.58 17.62 -21.75
N GLU A 15 34.58 18.55 -22.71
CA GLU A 15 33.68 19.71 -22.68
C GLU A 15 32.21 19.29 -22.86
N ARG A 16 31.94 18.29 -23.72
CA ARG A 16 30.61 17.69 -23.84
C ARG A 16 30.18 16.96 -22.57
N ARG A 17 31.10 16.30 -21.86
CA ARG A 17 30.84 15.64 -20.57
C ARG A 17 30.56 16.68 -19.48
N ILE A 18 31.39 17.72 -19.35
CA ILE A 18 31.24 18.79 -18.36
C ILE A 18 29.89 19.52 -18.52
N THR A 19 29.54 19.88 -19.77
CA THR A 19 28.25 20.54 -20.08
C THR A 19 27.05 19.62 -19.82
N LYS A 20 27.14 18.33 -20.15
CA LYS A 20 26.11 17.32 -19.84
C LYS A 20 25.96 17.07 -18.33
N ILE A 21 27.06 17.02 -17.58
CA ILE A 21 27.03 16.86 -16.11
C ILE A 21 26.34 18.06 -15.46
N GLY A 22 26.64 19.29 -15.91
CA GLY A 22 25.96 20.50 -15.45
C GLY A 22 24.45 20.50 -15.76
N ALA A 23 24.08 20.09 -16.98
CA ALA A 23 22.68 19.95 -17.39
C ALA A 23 21.94 18.88 -16.56
N LEU A 24 22.58 17.73 -16.32
CA LEU A 24 22.03 16.65 -15.50
C LEU A 24 21.85 17.10 -14.04
N LYS A 25 22.84 17.78 -13.45
CA LYS A 25 22.74 18.35 -12.09
C LYS A 25 21.57 19.31 -11.96
N LYS A 26 21.37 20.21 -12.93
CA LYS A 26 20.23 21.14 -12.96
C LYS A 26 18.88 20.41 -13.06
N LYS A 27 18.79 19.37 -13.89
CA LYS A 27 17.59 18.53 -14.01
C LYS A 27 17.31 17.73 -12.74
N ALA A 28 18.34 17.17 -12.11
CA ALA A 28 18.23 16.42 -10.86
C ALA A 28 17.73 17.30 -9.71
N ILE A 29 18.28 18.52 -9.57
CA ILE A 29 17.83 19.49 -8.56
C ILE A 29 16.37 19.88 -8.79
N ASN A 30 15.98 20.18 -10.04
CA ASN A 30 14.60 20.54 -10.37
C ASN A 30 13.62 19.38 -10.09
N ALA A 31 13.98 18.16 -10.50
CA ALA A 31 13.18 16.96 -10.23
C ALA A 31 13.05 16.68 -8.72
N SER A 32 14.14 16.81 -7.97
CA SER A 32 14.14 16.63 -6.50
C SER A 32 13.24 17.65 -5.81
N ASN A 33 13.29 18.92 -6.22
CA ASN A 33 12.41 19.96 -5.70
C ASN A 33 10.93 19.65 -5.99
N LYS A 34 10.59 19.22 -7.21
CA LYS A 34 9.21 18.83 -7.57
C LYS A 34 8.73 17.61 -6.78
N LEU A 35 9.57 16.60 -6.60
CA LEU A 35 9.26 15.41 -5.83
C LEU A 35 9.00 15.77 -4.36
N THR A 36 9.91 16.51 -3.72
CA THR A 36 9.76 16.89 -2.31
C THR A 36 8.52 17.74 -2.06
N HIS A 37 8.19 18.68 -2.96
CA HIS A 37 6.94 19.44 -2.89
C HIS A 37 5.69 18.56 -3.05
N SER A 38 5.72 17.59 -3.96
CA SER A 38 4.57 16.68 -4.16
C SER A 38 4.35 15.76 -2.95
N LEU A 39 5.41 15.24 -2.33
CA LEU A 39 5.31 14.36 -1.15
C LEU A 39 4.79 15.10 0.08
N LYS A 40 5.22 16.35 0.31
CA LYS A 40 4.68 17.21 1.38
C LYS A 40 3.18 17.43 1.25
N LYS A 41 2.64 17.52 0.02
CA LYS A 41 1.21 17.69 -0.26
C LYS A 41 0.40 16.39 -0.11
N ARG A 42 1.05 15.20 -0.13
CA ARG A 42 0.36 13.90 0.02
C ARG A 42 0.32 13.37 1.46
N GLY A 43 0.86 14.10 2.43
CA GLY A 43 0.74 13.76 3.84
C GLY A 43 -0.71 13.80 4.30
N LYS A 44 -1.23 12.65 4.77
CA LYS A 44 -2.60 12.43 5.28
C LYS A 44 -3.71 12.27 4.24
N ARG A 45 -3.50 11.49 3.18
CA ARG A 45 -4.64 10.69 2.69
C ARG A 45 -4.79 9.52 3.64
N LYS A 46 -5.61 9.71 4.69
CA LYS A 46 -6.22 8.58 5.39
C LYS A 46 -6.97 7.84 4.28
N VAL A 47 -6.44 6.73 3.78
CA VAL A 47 -7.25 5.82 2.95
C VAL A 47 -8.36 5.45 3.90
N GLY A 48 -9.54 6.02 3.67
CA GLY A 48 -10.72 5.79 4.47
C GLY A 48 -11.18 4.36 4.24
N CYS A 49 -10.39 3.38 4.67
CA CYS A 49 -10.93 2.13 5.17
C CYS A 49 -11.50 2.43 6.56
N GLY A 50 -12.42 3.40 6.62
CA GLY A 50 -13.47 3.30 7.61
C GLY A 50 -14.27 2.13 7.11
N VAL A 51 -14.07 0.97 7.74
CA VAL A 51 -15.02 -0.13 7.60
C VAL A 51 -16.36 0.50 7.91
N SER A 52 -17.16 0.73 6.87
CA SER A 52 -18.55 1.14 7.05
C SER A 52 -19.12 0.06 7.95
N SER A 53 -19.53 0.41 9.16
CA SER A 53 -20.16 -0.53 10.08
C SER A 53 -21.50 -0.90 9.46
N VAL A 54 -21.49 -1.88 8.56
CA VAL A 54 -22.70 -2.48 8.02
C VAL A 54 -23.21 -3.37 9.13
N SER A 55 -24.36 -3.00 9.70
CA SER A 55 -25.13 -3.89 10.55
C SER A 55 -25.67 -5.00 9.66
N ILE A 56 -25.05 -6.18 9.74
CA ILE A 56 -25.61 -7.39 9.16
C ILE A 56 -26.67 -7.85 10.14
N GLU A 57 -27.91 -7.94 9.69
CA GLU A 57 -29.01 -8.47 10.50
C GLU A 57 -28.82 -9.99 10.61
N ASP A 58 -28.70 -10.48 11.84
CA ASP A 58 -28.51 -11.91 12.12
C ASP A 58 -29.87 -12.61 12.06
N VAL A 59 -30.14 -13.30 10.96
CA VAL A 59 -31.36 -14.08 10.75
C VAL A 59 -31.02 -15.54 11.03
N ARG A 60 -31.45 -16.05 12.18
CA ARG A 60 -31.24 -17.47 12.55
C ARG A 60 -32.53 -18.27 12.39
N ASP A 61 -32.40 -19.46 11.83
CA ASP A 61 -33.48 -20.45 11.76
C ASP A 61 -33.64 -21.14 13.13
N ALA A 62 -34.88 -21.28 13.61
CA ALA A 62 -35.15 -21.85 14.94
C ALA A 62 -34.64 -23.30 15.09
N GLU A 63 -34.68 -24.09 14.01
CA GLU A 63 -34.15 -25.45 14.00
C GLU A 63 -32.63 -25.49 14.16
N GLU A 64 -31.92 -24.55 13.53
CA GLU A 64 -30.47 -24.43 13.66
C GLU A 64 -30.08 -24.04 15.10
N GLU A 65 -30.82 -23.11 15.71
CA GLU A 65 -30.58 -22.70 17.10
C GLU A 65 -30.75 -23.86 18.09
N GLU A 66 -31.79 -24.69 17.91
CA GLU A 66 -32.00 -25.89 18.73
C GLU A 66 -30.90 -26.93 18.52
N ALA A 67 -30.50 -27.18 17.26
CA ALA A 67 -29.43 -28.11 16.93
C ALA A 67 -28.09 -27.70 17.57
N VAL A 68 -27.70 -26.42 17.45
CA VAL A 68 -26.48 -25.87 18.06
C VAL A 68 -26.53 -25.99 19.59
N SER A 69 -27.66 -25.68 20.21
CA SER A 69 -27.84 -25.77 21.66
C SER A 69 -27.68 -27.21 22.16
N SER A 70 -28.26 -28.18 21.45
CA SER A 70 -28.15 -29.60 21.78
C SER A 70 -26.71 -30.12 21.63
N PHE A 71 -26.02 -29.72 20.57
CA PHE A 71 -24.63 -30.10 20.32
C PHE A 71 -23.69 -29.52 21.38
N ARG A 72 -23.90 -28.25 21.76
CA ARG A 72 -23.16 -27.61 22.84
C ARG A 72 -23.30 -28.38 24.16
N GLN A 73 -24.52 -28.78 24.51
CA GLN A 73 -24.75 -29.57 25.72
C GLN A 73 -24.02 -30.92 25.65
N ALA A 74 -24.08 -31.61 24.52
CA ALA A 74 -23.37 -32.88 24.34
C ALA A 74 -21.84 -32.73 24.47
N LEU A 75 -21.25 -31.62 24.01
CA LEU A 75 -19.83 -31.34 24.16
C LEU A 75 -19.45 -31.02 25.62
N ILE A 76 -20.31 -30.32 26.36
CA ILE A 76 -20.12 -30.05 27.79
C ILE A 76 -20.16 -31.36 28.57
N ASP A 77 -21.14 -32.22 28.30
CA ASP A 77 -21.31 -33.51 28.98
C ASP A 77 -20.11 -34.44 28.73
N ALA A 78 -19.48 -34.32 27.55
CA ALA A 78 -18.27 -35.05 27.19
C ALA A 78 -16.96 -34.39 27.68
N ASP A 79 -17.02 -33.24 28.36
CA ASP A 79 -15.86 -32.41 28.75
C ASP A 79 -14.96 -32.01 27.55
N LEU A 80 -15.58 -31.86 26.38
CA LEU A 80 -14.93 -31.51 25.11
C LEU A 80 -15.06 -30.04 24.75
N LEU A 81 -15.75 -29.23 25.57
CA LEU A 81 -15.93 -27.80 25.35
C LEU A 81 -15.18 -26.97 26.40
N PRO A 82 -13.92 -26.59 26.15
CA PRO A 82 -13.21 -25.65 27.00
C PRO A 82 -13.94 -24.31 27.08
N ALA A 83 -14.00 -23.70 28.27
CA ALA A 83 -14.66 -22.40 28.48
C ALA A 83 -14.18 -21.27 27.55
N ARG A 84 -12.93 -21.34 27.05
CA ARG A 84 -12.38 -20.38 26.07
C ARG A 84 -13.02 -20.49 24.67
N HIS A 85 -13.69 -21.60 24.39
CA HIS A 85 -14.37 -21.91 23.13
C HIS A 85 -15.89 -21.93 23.32
N ASP A 86 -16.38 -21.67 24.53
CA ASP A 86 -17.80 -21.51 24.83
C ASP A 86 -18.24 -20.07 24.55
N ASP A 87 -17.99 -19.59 23.33
CA ASP A 87 -18.44 -18.29 22.85
C ASP A 87 -19.50 -18.49 21.78
N TYR A 88 -20.62 -17.80 21.95
CA TYR A 88 -21.80 -17.90 21.09
C TYR A 88 -21.48 -17.55 19.63
N HIS A 89 -20.54 -16.65 19.38
CA HIS A 89 -20.12 -16.28 18.02
C HIS A 89 -19.08 -17.23 17.42
N THR A 90 -18.54 -18.16 18.21
CA THR A 90 -17.61 -19.20 17.72
C THR A 90 -18.27 -20.57 17.56
N LEU A 91 -19.42 -20.77 18.20
CA LEU A 91 -20.27 -21.95 18.02
C LEU A 91 -21.13 -21.89 16.75
N LEU A 92 -21.19 -20.71 16.09
CA LEU A 92 -21.88 -20.43 14.83
C LEU A 92 -20.87 -20.12 13.70
#